data_AF-A0A8S4HIJ3-F1
#
_entry.id   AF-A0A8S4HIJ3-F1
#
_cell.length_a   1.000
_cell.length_b   1.000
_cell.length_c   1.000
_cell.angle_alpha   90.00
_cell.angle_beta   90.00
_cell.angle_gamma   90.00
#
_symmetry.space_group_name_H-M   'P 1'
#
loop_
_entity.id
_entity.type
_entity.pdbx_description
1 polymer ?
#
loop_
_entity_poly.entity_id
_entity_poly.type
_entity_poly.pdbx_seq_one_letter_code
_entity_poly.pdbx_strand_id
1 'polypeptide(L)'
;MKKTSYNIKDMYYAYNGIFNTWEPNLDNQAPDDCLAFKQERIREHKGTFTKEHCSKAKHYLSSVVTNRDHQYTSNACKYFIYWLYYDVLNKKSDNRKILKIYKDVLTAYIDGSRKEYLRKYVSFFSEETIEKFIKLTEMYDYFYKFKDEKIYYTGVKCNNANACVRLYNENIKVCEKGNDYDFCYELDNLKKSYDEYMITNVDCSDLPKTLESYRLFNPSVVIIIPFSILLFTPFGSIFRKRTKNKKKIPENLDYATHVLSHTSQMVNNYNNNRQYNISYLSSGQ
;
A
#
# COMPACT_ATOMS: atom_id res chain seq x y z
N MET A 1 10.70 3.65 -4.14
CA MET A 1 9.58 2.96 -3.46
C MET A 1 8.35 3.10 -4.34
N LYS A 2 7.37 2.20 -4.26
CA LYS A 2 6.14 2.33 -5.05
C LYS A 2 5.22 3.35 -4.39
N LYS A 3 4.67 4.27 -5.18
CA LYS A 3 3.68 5.24 -4.70
C LYS A 3 2.34 4.52 -4.44
N THR A 4 1.74 4.77 -3.28
CA THR A 4 0.44 4.22 -2.86
C THR A 4 -0.48 5.37 -2.41
N SER A 5 -1.76 5.07 -2.18
CA SER A 5 -2.69 5.98 -1.51
C SER A 5 -2.34 6.26 -0.04
N TYR A 6 -1.69 5.35 0.67
CA TYR A 6 -1.28 5.53 2.07
C TYR A 6 -0.05 6.45 2.22
N ASN A 7 1.01 6.16 1.46
CA ASN A 7 2.27 6.91 1.38
C ASN A 7 2.85 7.37 2.74
N ILE A 8 3.03 6.42 3.67
CA ILE A 8 3.38 6.70 5.07
C ILE A 8 4.74 7.40 5.21
N LYS A 9 5.74 6.99 4.43
CA LYS A 9 7.10 7.53 4.49
C LYS A 9 7.14 9.03 4.15
N ASP A 10 6.63 9.40 2.97
CA ASP A 10 6.65 10.80 2.53
C ASP A 10 5.78 11.66 3.45
N MET A 11 4.65 11.13 3.92
CA MET A 11 3.77 11.78 4.89
C MET A 11 4.50 12.09 6.21
N TYR A 12 5.25 11.13 6.76
CA TYR A 12 5.97 11.34 8.02
C TYR A 12 7.01 12.46 7.90
N TYR A 13 7.84 12.44 6.85
CA TYR A 13 8.85 13.49 6.65
C TYR A 13 8.26 14.86 6.31
N ALA A 14 7.15 14.92 5.57
CA ALA A 14 6.58 16.20 5.12
C ALA A 14 5.77 16.94 6.20
N TYR A 15 5.07 16.22 7.10
CA TYR A 15 4.07 16.85 7.99
C TYR A 15 4.46 16.88 9.47
N ASN A 16 5.39 16.04 9.92
CA ASN A 16 5.85 16.02 11.32
C ASN A 16 6.41 17.39 11.77
N GLY A 17 7.13 18.08 10.88
CA GLY A 17 7.64 19.42 11.16
C GLY A 17 6.57 20.47 11.52
N ILE A 18 5.33 20.32 11.03
CA ILE A 18 4.29 21.36 11.20
C ILE A 18 3.80 21.46 12.66
N PHE A 19 3.67 20.34 13.37
CA PHE A 19 3.33 20.39 14.80
C PHE A 19 4.51 20.87 15.65
N ASN A 20 5.75 20.62 15.23
CA ASN A 20 6.95 21.04 15.96
C ASN A 20 7.25 22.54 15.84
N THR A 21 6.60 23.27 14.91
CA THR A 21 6.63 24.74 14.84
C THR A 21 5.47 25.40 15.58
N TRP A 22 4.64 24.64 16.30
CA TRP A 22 3.65 25.22 17.20
C TRP A 22 4.34 25.70 18.47
N GLU A 23 4.20 26.99 18.76
CA GLU A 23 4.60 27.56 20.04
C GLU A 23 3.35 27.78 20.91
N PRO A 24 3.35 27.38 22.20
CA PRO A 24 2.29 27.80 23.12
C PRO A 24 2.35 29.32 23.28
N ASN A 25 1.19 29.99 23.26
CA ASN A 25 1.11 31.44 23.48
C ASN A 25 1.80 31.81 24.82
N LEU A 26 2.87 32.59 24.75
CA LEU A 26 3.71 32.97 25.90
C LEU A 26 3.05 34.02 26.82
N ASP A 27 1.98 34.68 26.36
CA ASP A 27 1.30 35.75 27.09
C ASP A 27 0.05 35.26 27.84
N ASN A 28 -0.12 35.77 29.06
CA ASN A 28 -1.18 35.40 30.02
C ASN A 28 -2.61 35.88 29.65
N GLN A 29 -2.90 36.08 28.36
CA GLN A 29 -4.27 36.20 27.86
C GLN A 29 -4.60 34.93 27.06
N ALA A 30 -5.21 33.93 27.72
CA ALA A 30 -5.73 32.75 27.03
C ALA A 30 -6.88 33.17 26.09
N PRO A 31 -6.68 33.30 24.76
CA PRO A 31 -7.64 33.90 23.85
C PRO A 31 -8.56 32.81 23.31
N ASP A 32 -9.27 32.18 24.24
CA ASP A 32 -10.17 31.01 24.10
C ASP A 32 -9.82 30.11 22.91
N ASP A 33 -8.63 29.48 22.97
CA ASP A 33 -7.78 29.06 21.82
C ASP A 33 -8.45 28.29 20.67
N CYS A 34 -9.62 27.70 20.94
CA CYS A 34 -10.53 27.09 19.98
C CYS A 34 -11.39 28.08 19.17
N LEU A 35 -11.19 29.41 19.19
CA LEU A 35 -12.02 30.38 18.42
C LEU A 35 -12.17 30.05 16.93
N ALA A 36 -11.19 29.36 16.31
CA ALA A 36 -11.25 28.90 14.92
C ALA A 36 -12.17 27.68 14.69
N PHE A 37 -12.76 27.12 15.75
CA PHE A 37 -13.59 25.91 15.75
C PHE A 37 -15.00 26.23 16.24
N LYS A 38 -16.02 25.65 15.60
CA LYS A 38 -17.39 25.67 16.14
C LYS A 38 -17.49 24.81 17.40
N GLN A 39 -17.41 25.47 18.56
CA GLN A 39 -17.34 24.89 19.91
C GLN A 39 -18.36 23.78 20.18
N GLU A 40 -19.59 23.93 19.68
CA GLU A 40 -20.69 22.96 19.81
C GLU A 40 -20.28 21.54 19.39
N ARG A 41 -19.50 21.41 18.30
CA ARG A 41 -19.09 20.12 17.73
C ARG A 41 -17.96 19.43 18.49
N ILE A 42 -17.07 20.21 19.13
CA ILE A 42 -15.97 19.66 19.94
C ILE A 42 -16.32 19.52 21.42
N ARG A 43 -17.50 19.99 21.84
CA ARG A 43 -17.95 19.96 23.25
C ARG A 43 -18.00 18.56 23.85
N GLU A 44 -18.44 17.56 23.08
CA GLU A 44 -18.49 16.17 23.53
C GLU A 44 -17.10 15.54 23.69
N HIS A 45 -16.06 16.09 23.04
CA HIS A 45 -14.69 15.58 23.09
C HIS A 45 -13.81 16.22 24.17
N LYS A 46 -14.33 17.18 24.97
CA LYS A 46 -13.53 17.99 25.92
C LYS A 46 -12.68 17.20 26.92
N GLY A 47 -13.09 15.99 27.29
CA GLY A 47 -12.32 15.09 28.17
C GLY A 47 -11.15 14.36 27.48
N THR A 48 -10.86 14.67 26.21
CA THR A 48 -9.82 14.00 25.40
C THR A 48 -9.15 15.00 24.45
N PHE A 49 -9.95 15.83 23.77
CA PHE A 49 -9.47 16.95 22.96
C PHE A 49 -9.43 18.22 23.82
N THR A 50 -8.27 18.49 24.41
CA THR A 50 -8.02 19.62 25.34
C THR A 50 -7.91 20.95 24.59
N LYS A 51 -7.87 22.09 25.32
CA LYS A 51 -7.58 23.40 24.72
C LYS A 51 -6.22 23.43 24.01
N GLU A 52 -5.21 22.75 24.56
CA GLU A 52 -3.88 22.64 23.95
C GLU A 52 -3.94 21.85 22.63
N HIS A 53 -4.62 20.69 22.63
CA HIS A 53 -4.85 19.90 21.40
C HIS A 53 -5.57 20.73 20.34
N CYS A 54 -6.54 21.55 20.75
CA CYS A 54 -7.26 22.45 19.88
C CYS A 54 -6.36 23.56 19.27
N SER A 55 -5.47 24.16 20.06
CA SER A 55 -4.48 25.14 19.59
C SER A 55 -3.49 24.53 18.60
N LYS A 56 -2.95 23.34 18.90
CA LYS A 56 -2.11 22.56 17.99
C LYS A 56 -2.83 22.21 16.68
N ALA A 57 -4.08 21.77 16.76
CA ALA A 57 -4.90 21.49 15.59
C ALA A 57 -5.20 22.74 14.75
N LYS A 58 -5.46 23.89 15.39
CA LYS A 58 -5.61 25.20 14.71
C LYS A 58 -4.37 25.51 13.88
N HIS A 59 -3.20 25.46 14.51
CA HIS A 59 -1.91 25.74 13.86
C HIS A 59 -1.66 24.82 12.67
N TYR A 60 -1.81 23.51 12.87
CA TYR A 60 -1.66 22.51 11.83
C TYR A 60 -2.61 22.75 10.65
N LEU A 61 -3.93 22.78 10.89
CA LEU A 61 -4.95 22.95 9.85
C LEU A 61 -4.95 24.37 9.23
N SER A 62 -4.33 25.36 9.88
CA SER A 62 -4.07 26.67 9.28
C SER A 62 -2.96 26.58 8.23
N SER A 63 -1.91 25.81 8.53
CA SER A 63 -0.72 25.58 7.69
C SER A 63 -0.95 24.62 6.52
N VAL A 64 -2.03 23.80 6.53
CA VAL A 64 -2.42 22.98 5.37
C VAL A 64 -2.95 23.88 4.24
N VAL A 65 -2.03 24.43 3.43
CA VAL A 65 -2.31 25.27 2.26
C VAL A 65 -2.38 24.41 0.99
N THR A 66 -3.34 24.69 0.11
CA THR A 66 -3.50 23.96 -1.15
C THR A 66 -2.54 24.47 -2.23
N ASN A 67 -1.34 23.89 -2.32
CA ASN A 67 -0.47 24.01 -3.50
C ASN A 67 -0.99 23.15 -4.68
N ARG A 68 -2.28 23.32 -5.03
CA ARG A 68 -3.09 22.66 -6.08
C ARG A 68 -3.15 21.12 -6.08
N ASP A 69 -2.24 20.42 -5.41
CA ASP A 69 -2.21 18.96 -5.34
C ASP A 69 -3.21 18.39 -4.31
N HIS A 70 -4.14 17.57 -4.79
CA HIS A 70 -5.07 16.82 -3.94
C HIS A 70 -4.34 15.85 -2.99
N GLN A 71 -3.20 15.29 -3.43
CA GLN A 71 -2.44 14.35 -2.61
C GLN A 71 -1.76 15.01 -1.41
N TYR A 72 -1.29 16.25 -1.56
CA TYR A 72 -0.77 17.04 -0.43
C TYR A 72 -1.83 17.12 0.70
N THR A 73 -3.03 17.62 0.37
CA THR A 73 -4.07 17.80 1.40
C THR A 73 -4.59 16.46 1.94
N SER A 74 -4.66 15.41 1.11
CA SER A 74 -4.98 14.05 1.56
C SER A 74 -3.96 13.53 2.58
N ASN A 75 -2.67 13.69 2.32
CA ASN A 75 -1.61 13.26 3.23
C ASN A 75 -1.57 14.09 4.51
N ALA A 76 -1.88 15.39 4.45
CA ALA A 76 -2.07 16.20 5.64
C ALA A 76 -3.23 15.69 6.53
N CYS A 77 -4.35 15.31 5.92
CA CYS A 77 -5.50 14.75 6.66
C CYS A 77 -5.19 13.36 7.26
N LYS A 78 -4.39 12.53 6.58
CA LYS A 78 -3.85 11.28 7.15
C LYS A 78 -2.94 11.55 8.34
N TYR A 79 -2.00 12.49 8.20
CA TYR A 79 -1.09 12.84 9.29
C TYR A 79 -1.85 13.44 10.49
N PHE A 80 -2.95 14.17 10.26
CA PHE A 80 -3.84 14.62 11.33
C PHE A 80 -4.48 13.46 12.10
N ILE A 81 -4.84 12.35 11.45
CA ILE A 81 -5.30 11.11 12.11
C ILE A 81 -4.17 10.44 12.90
N TYR A 82 -2.95 10.43 12.36
CA TYR A 82 -1.76 9.92 13.07
C TYR A 82 -1.55 10.69 14.39
N TRP A 83 -1.52 12.02 14.33
CA TRP A 83 -1.41 12.89 15.51
C TRP A 83 -2.57 12.71 16.50
N LEU A 84 -3.82 12.59 16.01
CA LEU A 84 -4.96 12.27 16.88
C LEU A 84 -4.76 10.93 17.61
N TYR A 85 -4.28 9.89 16.92
CA TYR A 85 -4.10 8.56 17.50
C TYR A 85 -2.95 8.51 18.52
N TYR A 86 -1.80 9.10 18.19
CA TYR A 86 -0.60 9.08 19.04
C TYR A 86 -0.70 10.09 20.19
N ASP A 87 -0.78 11.39 19.88
CA ASP A 87 -0.65 12.47 20.86
C ASP A 87 -1.93 12.71 21.66
N VAL A 88 -3.08 12.75 20.99
CA VAL A 88 -4.37 13.06 21.64
C VAL A 88 -4.96 11.84 22.34
N LEU A 89 -4.90 10.66 21.70
CA LEU A 89 -5.57 9.45 22.15
C LEU A 89 -4.63 8.43 22.83
N ASN A 90 -3.33 8.75 22.92
CA ASN A 90 -2.32 7.93 23.61
C ASN A 90 -2.33 6.46 23.16
N LYS A 91 -2.64 6.21 21.88
CA LYS A 91 -2.79 4.89 21.25
C LYS A 91 -3.89 3.97 21.85
N LYS A 92 -4.80 4.50 22.67
CA LYS A 92 -5.76 3.75 23.51
C LYS A 92 -7.22 3.85 23.07
N SER A 93 -7.50 4.10 21.79
CA SER A 93 -8.87 4.28 21.29
C SER A 93 -9.13 3.44 20.05
N ASP A 94 -10.38 2.99 19.89
CA ASP A 94 -10.82 2.25 18.71
C ASP A 94 -11.01 3.15 17.46
N ASN A 95 -11.11 2.51 16.30
CA ASN A 95 -11.21 3.18 15.00
C ASN A 95 -12.46 4.07 14.88
N ARG A 96 -13.57 3.72 15.55
CA ARG A 96 -14.82 4.50 15.53
C ARG A 96 -14.67 5.81 16.30
N LYS A 97 -14.06 5.74 17.50
CA LYS A 97 -13.77 6.94 18.30
C LYS A 97 -12.79 7.86 17.59
N ILE A 98 -11.75 7.31 16.96
CA ILE A 98 -10.79 8.08 16.14
C ILE A 98 -11.50 8.75 14.97
N LEU A 99 -12.33 8.01 14.21
CA LEU A 99 -13.11 8.53 13.10
C LEU A 99 -14.07 9.65 13.51
N LYS A 100 -14.73 9.49 14.66
CA LYS A 100 -15.67 10.48 15.21
C LYS A 100 -14.95 11.79 15.56
N ILE A 101 -13.89 11.71 16.36
CA ILE A 101 -13.08 12.88 16.74
C ILE A 101 -12.52 13.58 15.50
N TYR A 102 -11.97 12.84 14.55
CA TYR A 102 -11.48 13.39 13.28
C TYR A 102 -12.58 14.19 12.55
N LYS A 103 -13.77 13.59 12.37
CA LYS A 103 -14.91 14.22 11.69
C LYS A 103 -15.37 15.49 12.41
N ASP A 104 -15.56 15.42 13.71
CA ASP A 104 -16.09 16.52 14.51
C ASP A 104 -15.09 17.69 14.60
N VAL A 105 -13.81 17.39 14.86
CA VAL A 105 -12.74 18.41 14.93
C VAL A 105 -12.52 19.08 13.56
N LEU A 106 -12.46 18.31 12.47
CA LEU A 106 -12.28 18.88 11.14
C LEU A 106 -13.51 19.69 10.71
N THR A 107 -14.73 19.20 10.96
CA THR A 107 -15.96 19.95 10.65
C THR A 107 -16.07 21.22 11.49
N ALA A 108 -15.73 21.16 12.78
CA ALA A 108 -15.71 22.32 13.66
C ALA A 108 -14.73 23.38 13.15
N TYR A 109 -13.54 22.97 12.71
CA TYR A 109 -12.55 23.86 12.12
C TYR A 109 -13.05 24.49 10.82
N ILE A 110 -13.66 23.72 9.92
CA ILE A 110 -14.20 24.26 8.67
C ILE A 110 -15.30 25.28 8.95
N ASP A 111 -16.25 24.95 9.82
CA ASP A 111 -17.39 25.81 10.15
C ASP A 111 -16.95 27.11 10.88
N GLY A 112 -15.85 27.07 11.66
CA GLY A 112 -15.28 28.24 12.33
C GLY A 112 -14.33 29.09 11.48
N SER A 113 -13.49 28.46 10.64
CA SER A 113 -12.47 29.13 9.81
C SER A 113 -12.90 29.42 8.37
N ARG A 114 -14.05 28.89 7.94
CA ARG A 114 -14.58 28.92 6.56
C ARG A 114 -13.69 28.26 5.50
N LYS A 115 -12.75 27.37 5.90
CA LYS A 115 -11.85 26.63 5.00
C LYS A 115 -12.56 25.46 4.27
N GLU A 116 -13.53 25.80 3.44
CA GLU A 116 -14.46 24.85 2.80
C GLU A 116 -13.77 23.80 1.90
N TYR A 117 -12.56 24.08 1.38
CA TYR A 117 -11.76 23.13 0.61
C TYR A 117 -11.39 21.85 1.37
N LEU A 118 -11.45 21.89 2.71
CA LEU A 118 -11.24 20.72 3.56
C LEU A 118 -12.48 19.82 3.70
N ARG A 119 -13.69 20.28 3.33
CA ARG A 119 -14.94 19.54 3.60
C ARG A 119 -14.99 18.17 2.92
N LYS A 120 -14.41 18.04 1.72
CA LYS A 120 -14.27 16.75 1.02
C LYS A 120 -13.44 15.71 1.80
N TYR A 121 -12.64 16.13 2.78
CA TYR A 121 -11.84 15.22 3.61
C TYR A 121 -12.54 14.75 4.90
N VAL A 122 -13.67 15.35 5.30
CA VAL A 122 -14.44 14.95 6.50
C VAL A 122 -14.90 13.48 6.39
N SER A 123 -15.42 13.09 5.22
CA SER A 123 -15.89 11.72 4.95
C SER A 123 -14.90 10.87 4.14
N PHE A 124 -13.62 11.28 4.06
CA PHE A 124 -12.59 10.56 3.29
C PHE A 124 -12.15 9.24 3.95
N PHE A 125 -12.45 9.05 5.24
CA PHE A 125 -12.08 7.87 6.01
C PHE A 125 -13.30 7.07 6.50
N SER A 126 -13.12 5.75 6.58
CA SER A 126 -13.98 4.78 7.25
C SER A 126 -13.24 4.17 8.45
N GLU A 127 -13.94 3.39 9.29
CA GLU A 127 -13.29 2.64 10.39
C GLU A 127 -12.20 1.70 9.84
N GLU A 128 -12.43 1.05 8.70
CA GLU A 128 -11.49 0.14 8.04
C GLU A 128 -10.25 0.87 7.49
N THR A 129 -10.40 2.01 6.83
CA THR A 129 -9.24 2.74 6.30
C THR A 129 -8.39 3.36 7.41
N ILE A 130 -9.02 3.72 8.54
CA ILE A 130 -8.30 4.13 9.75
C ILE A 130 -7.55 2.96 10.37
N GLU A 131 -8.16 1.77 10.48
CA GLU A 131 -7.50 0.57 11.01
C GLU A 131 -6.22 0.24 10.23
N LYS A 132 -6.33 0.19 8.90
CA LYS A 132 -5.21 -0.09 7.99
C LYS A 132 -4.13 1.00 8.06
N PHE A 133 -4.54 2.27 8.09
CA PHE A 133 -3.61 3.38 8.23
C PHE A 133 -2.85 3.32 9.56
N ILE A 134 -3.54 3.07 10.68
CA ILE A 134 -2.92 2.93 12.01
C ILE A 134 -1.91 1.78 11.99
N LYS A 135 -2.32 0.58 11.55
CA LYS A 135 -1.45 -0.60 11.41
C LYS A 135 -0.15 -0.30 10.66
N LEU A 136 -0.24 0.42 9.53
CA LEU A 136 0.95 0.84 8.80
C LEU A 136 1.78 1.86 9.61
N THR A 137 1.16 2.89 10.19
CA THR A 137 1.91 3.91 10.96
C THR A 137 2.59 3.37 12.21
N GLU A 138 2.00 2.40 12.93
CA GLU A 138 2.67 1.72 14.05
C GLU A 138 3.89 0.94 13.59
N MET A 139 3.75 0.15 12.53
CA MET A 139 4.84 -0.63 11.95
C MET A 139 5.99 0.28 11.48
N TYR A 140 5.69 1.41 10.82
CA TYR A 140 6.68 2.41 10.43
C TYR A 140 7.30 3.15 11.63
N ASP A 141 6.55 3.47 12.69
CA ASP A 141 7.05 4.09 13.93
C ASP A 141 8.09 3.20 14.62
N TYR A 142 7.79 1.91 14.81
CA TYR A 142 8.76 0.94 15.33
C TYR A 142 9.99 0.78 14.42
N PHE A 143 9.80 0.79 13.10
CA PHE A 143 10.92 0.73 12.15
C PHE A 143 11.83 1.96 12.24
N TYR A 144 11.29 3.17 12.34
CA TYR A 144 12.10 4.38 12.50
C TYR A 144 12.82 4.43 13.85
N LYS A 145 12.17 3.97 14.94
CA LYS A 145 12.82 3.83 16.26
C LYS A 145 13.94 2.81 16.27
N PHE A 146 13.79 1.68 15.56
CA PHE A 146 14.88 0.73 15.38
C PHE A 146 16.09 1.38 14.67
N LYS A 147 15.82 2.20 13.64
CA LYS A 147 16.85 2.92 12.88
C LYS A 147 17.38 4.19 13.54
N ASP A 148 16.87 4.60 14.70
CA ASP A 148 17.27 5.85 15.32
C ASP A 148 18.66 5.72 15.97
N GLU A 149 19.64 6.41 15.39
CA GLU A 149 21.02 6.47 15.87
C GLU A 149 21.12 7.09 17.28
N LYS A 150 20.13 7.89 17.70
CA LYS A 150 20.05 8.47 19.06
C LYS A 150 19.66 7.43 20.12
N ILE A 151 19.15 6.26 19.73
CA ILE A 151 18.86 5.16 20.65
C ILE A 151 20.12 4.30 20.79
N TYR A 152 20.91 4.59 21.82
CA TYR A 152 22.18 3.90 22.08
C TYR A 152 22.03 2.51 22.69
N TYR A 153 20.93 2.23 23.41
CA TYR A 153 20.75 0.94 24.08
C TYR A 153 20.19 -0.12 23.12
N THR A 154 21.05 -1.06 22.71
CA THR A 154 20.75 -2.14 21.76
C THR A 154 19.46 -2.89 22.11
N GLY A 155 19.20 -3.18 23.39
CA GLY A 155 17.96 -3.86 23.80
C GLY A 155 16.68 -3.10 23.44
N VAL A 156 16.68 -1.76 23.51
CA VAL A 156 15.53 -0.93 23.09
C VAL A 156 15.42 -0.88 21.57
N LYS A 157 16.53 -0.81 20.83
CA LYS A 157 16.53 -0.97 19.37
C LYS A 157 15.93 -2.32 18.96
N CYS A 158 16.38 -3.42 19.55
CA CYS A 158 15.88 -4.75 19.24
C CYS A 158 14.42 -4.96 19.66
N ASN A 159 13.94 -4.33 20.74
CA ASN A 159 12.52 -4.36 21.09
C ASN A 159 11.65 -3.67 20.03
N ASN A 160 12.07 -2.49 19.54
CA ASN A 160 11.38 -1.81 18.43
C ASN A 160 11.44 -2.66 17.14
N ALA A 161 12.59 -3.24 16.84
CA ALA A 161 12.78 -4.08 15.66
C ALA A 161 11.88 -5.34 15.69
N ASN A 162 11.83 -6.06 16.82
CA ASN A 162 10.93 -7.19 17.04
C ASN A 162 9.45 -6.78 16.90
N ALA A 163 9.06 -5.62 17.45
CA ALA A 163 7.69 -5.10 17.30
C ALA A 163 7.34 -4.79 15.83
N CYS A 164 8.29 -4.21 15.08
CA CYS A 164 8.16 -3.97 13.63
C CYS A 164 7.97 -5.28 12.86
N VAL A 165 8.85 -6.28 13.06
CA VAL A 165 8.79 -7.58 12.36
C VAL A 165 7.49 -8.34 12.70
N ARG A 166 7.06 -8.31 13.97
CA ARG A 166 5.79 -8.92 14.39
C ARG A 166 4.60 -8.28 13.67
N LEU A 167 4.46 -6.96 13.72
CA LEU A 167 3.36 -6.24 13.06
C LEU A 167 3.39 -6.42 11.55
N TYR A 168 4.57 -6.49 10.94
CA TYR A 168 4.73 -6.81 9.52
C TYR A 168 4.13 -8.18 9.19
N ASN A 169 4.51 -9.22 9.92
CA ASN A 169 4.04 -10.59 9.71
C ASN A 169 2.53 -10.76 10.01
N GLU A 170 1.98 -9.96 10.91
CA GLU A 170 0.53 -9.88 11.15
C GLU A 170 -0.20 -9.20 9.97
N ASN A 171 0.36 -8.12 9.43
CA ASN A 171 -0.22 -7.38 8.31
C ASN A 171 -0.09 -8.11 6.95
N ILE A 172 0.96 -8.92 6.74
CA ILE A 172 1.11 -9.80 5.56
C ILE A 172 -0.12 -10.71 5.39
N LYS A 173 -0.62 -11.29 6.49
CA LYS A 173 -1.81 -12.17 6.50
C LYS A 173 -3.12 -11.45 6.13
N VAL A 174 -3.14 -10.12 6.15
CA VAL A 174 -4.24 -9.30 5.63
C VAL A 174 -4.16 -9.21 4.10
N CYS A 175 -2.94 -9.13 3.54
CA CYS A 175 -2.70 -9.12 2.10
C CYS A 175 -2.98 -10.44 1.40
N GLU A 176 -2.78 -11.57 2.09
CA GLU A 176 -3.16 -12.91 1.59
C GLU A 176 -4.68 -13.07 1.39
N LYS A 177 -5.50 -12.27 2.10
CA LYS A 177 -6.96 -12.41 2.18
C LYS A 177 -7.73 -11.26 1.54
N GLY A 178 -7.05 -10.17 1.17
CA GLY A 178 -7.66 -8.90 0.81
C GLY A 178 -7.17 -8.34 -0.52
N ASN A 179 -8.01 -7.49 -1.12
CA ASN A 179 -7.74 -6.85 -2.42
C ASN A 179 -7.17 -5.42 -2.29
N ASP A 180 -6.78 -4.98 -1.09
CA ASP A 180 -6.17 -3.66 -0.86
C ASP A 180 -4.70 -3.67 -1.28
N TYR A 181 -4.48 -3.61 -2.59
CA TYR A 181 -3.13 -3.65 -3.16
C TYR A 181 -2.24 -2.51 -2.65
N ASP A 182 -2.79 -1.34 -2.36
CA ASP A 182 -2.02 -0.19 -1.87
C ASP A 182 -1.48 -0.40 -0.46
N PHE A 183 -2.27 -1.02 0.43
CA PHE A 183 -1.80 -1.46 1.75
C PHE A 183 -0.63 -2.44 1.60
N CYS A 184 -0.75 -3.40 0.69
CA CYS A 184 0.27 -4.42 0.45
C CYS A 184 1.54 -3.88 -0.23
N TYR A 185 1.40 -2.90 -1.13
CA TYR A 185 2.53 -2.17 -1.69
C TYR A 185 3.26 -1.33 -0.63
N GLU A 186 2.58 -0.86 0.43
CA GLU A 186 3.27 -0.25 1.58
C GLU A 186 4.03 -1.25 2.45
N LEU A 187 3.52 -2.48 2.62
CA LEU A 187 4.31 -3.53 3.28
C LEU A 187 5.59 -3.82 2.46
N ASP A 188 5.48 -4.00 1.15
CA ASP A 188 6.64 -4.15 0.26
C ASP A 188 7.63 -2.98 0.35
N ASN A 189 7.13 -1.75 0.47
CA ASN A 189 7.96 -0.55 0.65
C ASN A 189 8.76 -0.60 1.96
N LEU A 190 8.10 -0.96 3.07
CA LEU A 190 8.77 -1.13 4.35
C LEU A 190 9.81 -2.26 4.27
N LYS A 191 9.43 -3.44 3.75
CA LYS A 191 10.34 -4.58 3.52
C LYS A 191 11.58 -4.14 2.78
N LYS A 192 11.44 -3.40 1.67
CA LYS A 192 12.61 -2.90 0.94
C LYS A 192 13.53 -2.05 1.84
N SER A 193 12.97 -1.13 2.62
CA SER A 193 13.75 -0.27 3.52
C SER A 193 14.36 -1.02 4.70
N TYR A 194 13.70 -2.08 5.19
CA TYR A 194 14.16 -2.95 6.26
C TYR A 194 15.31 -3.84 5.79
N ASP A 195 15.13 -4.55 4.68
CA ASP A 195 16.15 -5.40 4.07
C ASP A 195 17.42 -4.58 3.76
N GLU A 196 17.27 -3.39 3.16
CA GLU A 196 18.40 -2.47 2.89
C GLU A 196 19.16 -2.07 4.17
N TYR A 197 18.46 -1.91 5.29
CA TYR A 197 19.08 -1.61 6.59
C TYR A 197 19.75 -2.85 7.21
N MET A 198 19.14 -4.03 7.11
CA MET A 198 19.66 -5.27 7.70
C MET A 198 20.92 -5.83 7.01
N ILE A 199 21.24 -5.37 5.79
CA ILE A 199 22.53 -5.66 5.12
C ILE A 199 23.72 -5.16 5.94
N THR A 200 23.61 -3.96 6.53
CA THR A 200 24.71 -3.31 7.27
C THR A 200 24.53 -3.37 8.79
N ASN A 201 23.30 -3.50 9.26
CA ASN A 201 23.02 -3.60 10.69
C ASN A 201 23.55 -4.91 11.30
N VAL A 202 24.43 -4.77 12.29
CA VAL A 202 25.00 -5.88 13.10
C VAL A 202 24.28 -6.10 14.43
N ASP A 203 23.51 -5.11 14.91
CA ASP A 203 22.68 -5.25 16.11
C ASP A 203 21.54 -6.24 15.86
N CYS A 204 21.02 -6.84 16.94
CA CYS A 204 19.83 -7.70 16.90
C CYS A 204 19.97 -8.91 15.96
N SER A 205 21.02 -9.71 16.18
CA SER A 205 21.41 -10.89 15.37
C SER A 205 20.27 -11.87 15.07
N ASP A 206 19.33 -12.00 16.00
CA ASP A 206 18.29 -13.04 15.98
C ASP A 206 17.11 -12.66 15.06
N LEU A 207 17.12 -11.44 14.50
CA LEU A 207 16.11 -10.98 13.57
C LEU A 207 16.36 -11.50 12.14
N PRO A 208 15.29 -11.76 11.36
CA PRO A 208 15.44 -12.11 9.97
C PRO A 208 16.10 -10.97 9.19
N LYS A 209 17.11 -11.31 8.37
CA LYS A 209 17.81 -10.35 7.50
C LYS A 209 16.98 -9.86 6.31
N THR A 210 15.86 -10.53 6.01
CA THR A 210 14.89 -10.15 4.99
C THR A 210 13.48 -10.54 5.44
N LEU A 211 12.47 -9.73 5.12
CA LEU A 211 11.07 -10.06 5.39
C LEU A 211 10.43 -10.83 4.24
N GLU A 212 9.30 -11.51 4.43
CA GLU A 212 8.57 -12.16 3.32
C GLU A 212 7.80 -11.11 2.50
N SER A 213 7.83 -11.16 1.17
CA SER A 213 7.01 -10.28 0.34
C SER A 213 5.65 -10.90 0.06
N TYR A 214 4.59 -10.10 0.17
CA TYR A 214 3.23 -10.54 -0.16
C TYR A 214 3.08 -11.00 -1.62
N ARG A 215 3.99 -10.58 -2.52
CA ARG A 215 3.95 -10.94 -3.95
C ARG A 215 4.04 -12.43 -4.23
N LEU A 216 4.61 -13.21 -3.30
CA LEU A 216 4.65 -14.67 -3.40
C LEU A 216 3.25 -15.29 -3.45
N PHE A 217 2.24 -14.59 -2.92
CA PHE A 217 0.84 -15.03 -2.87
C PHE A 217 -0.03 -14.45 -3.99
N ASN A 218 0.52 -13.64 -4.91
CA ASN A 218 -0.25 -13.02 -6.00
C ASN A 218 0.25 -13.46 -7.39
N PRO A 219 -0.43 -14.39 -8.08
CA PRO A 219 0.01 -14.91 -9.37
C PRO A 219 0.05 -13.84 -10.49
N SER A 220 -0.67 -12.73 -10.35
CA SER A 220 -0.62 -11.60 -11.29
C SER A 220 0.57 -10.66 -11.07
N VAL A 221 1.31 -10.80 -9.96
CA VAL A 221 2.49 -9.99 -9.63
C VAL A 221 3.78 -10.84 -9.58
N VAL A 222 3.68 -12.14 -9.90
CA VAL A 222 4.85 -12.99 -10.17
C VAL A 222 5.52 -12.48 -11.45
N ILE A 223 6.52 -11.61 -11.27
CA ILE A 223 7.52 -11.35 -12.29
C ILE A 223 8.20 -12.69 -12.53
N ILE A 224 7.93 -13.30 -13.68
CA ILE A 224 8.65 -14.47 -14.15
C ILE A 224 10.12 -14.09 -14.19
N ILE A 225 10.90 -14.58 -13.24
CA ILE A 225 12.36 -14.52 -13.31
C ILE A 225 12.72 -15.27 -14.61
N PRO A 226 13.36 -14.62 -15.59
CA PRO A 226 13.71 -15.30 -16.82
C PRO A 226 14.72 -16.41 -16.49
N PHE A 227 14.29 -17.67 -16.58
CA PHE A 227 15.14 -18.87 -16.50
C PHE A 227 16.21 -18.93 -17.61
N SER A 228 16.33 -17.88 -18.43
CA SER A 228 17.23 -17.71 -19.58
C SER A 228 18.73 -17.85 -19.27
N ILE A 229 19.14 -17.92 -18.00
CA ILE A 229 20.55 -18.12 -17.62
C ILE A 229 20.92 -19.63 -17.60
N LEU A 230 19.96 -20.55 -17.43
CA LEU A 230 20.24 -21.99 -17.34
C LEU A 230 20.34 -22.72 -18.70
N LEU A 231 20.04 -22.06 -19.82
CA LEU A 231 20.11 -22.66 -21.17
C LEU A 231 21.43 -22.39 -21.93
N PHE A 232 22.35 -21.60 -21.36
CA PHE A 232 23.62 -21.23 -22.03
C PHE A 232 24.89 -21.83 -21.40
N THR A 233 24.78 -22.85 -20.55
CA THR A 233 25.93 -23.71 -20.20
C THR A 233 26.14 -24.79 -21.27
N PRO A 234 27.27 -24.84 -21.99
CA PRO A 234 27.45 -25.69 -23.18
C PRO A 234 27.68 -27.19 -22.89
N PHE A 235 27.34 -27.69 -21.70
CA PHE A 235 27.54 -29.08 -21.30
C PHE A 235 26.38 -30.03 -21.67
N GLY A 236 25.25 -29.52 -22.17
CA GLY A 236 24.08 -30.32 -22.55
C GLY A 236 24.23 -31.20 -23.81
N SER A 237 25.38 -31.18 -24.51
CA SER A 237 25.54 -31.78 -25.85
C SER A 237 25.98 -33.26 -25.87
N ILE A 238 26.13 -33.92 -24.71
CA ILE A 238 26.79 -35.23 -24.61
C ILE A 238 25.84 -36.43 -24.82
N PHE A 239 24.53 -36.27 -24.63
CA PHE A 239 23.57 -37.40 -24.53
C PHE A 239 22.81 -37.80 -25.80
N ARG A 240 23.34 -37.56 -27.01
CA ARG A 240 22.66 -38.02 -28.25
C ARG A 240 23.56 -38.56 -29.39
N LYS A 241 24.45 -39.51 -29.07
CA LYS A 241 25.15 -40.35 -30.07
C LYS A 241 25.22 -41.85 -29.70
N ARG A 242 24.12 -42.56 -29.96
CA ARG A 242 23.93 -44.01 -30.24
C ARG A 242 22.41 -44.15 -30.42
N THR A 243 21.85 -44.71 -31.49
CA THR A 243 22.17 -45.98 -32.19
C THR A 243 22.03 -45.85 -33.72
N LYS A 244 22.71 -46.71 -34.49
CA LYS A 244 22.47 -46.90 -35.95
C LYS A 244 21.97 -48.34 -36.24
N ASN A 245 20.84 -48.42 -36.95
CA ASN A 245 20.41 -49.42 -37.94
C ASN A 245 20.60 -50.93 -37.73
N LYS A 246 19.52 -51.70 -37.94
CA LYS A 246 19.42 -52.76 -38.98
C LYS A 246 17.94 -53.11 -39.30
N LYS A 247 17.64 -53.43 -40.57
CA LYS A 247 16.32 -53.89 -41.08
C LYS A 247 16.26 -55.43 -41.14
N LYS A 248 15.05 -56.00 -41.13
CA LYS A 248 14.60 -57.15 -41.98
C LYS A 248 13.06 -57.31 -41.93
N ILE A 249 12.45 -57.76 -43.03
CA ILE A 249 11.03 -58.15 -43.24
C ILE A 249 11.06 -59.58 -43.84
N PRO A 250 10.11 -60.47 -43.49
CA PRO A 250 8.97 -60.86 -44.36
C PRO A 250 7.64 -61.10 -43.58
N GLU A 251 6.48 -61.52 -44.11
CA GLU A 251 5.64 -61.17 -45.29
C GLU A 251 4.25 -61.90 -45.14
N ASN A 252 3.30 -61.73 -46.08
CA ASN A 252 1.98 -62.43 -46.25
C ASN A 252 0.79 -62.08 -45.31
N LEU A 253 -0.49 -62.04 -45.75
CA LEU A 253 -1.11 -61.86 -47.10
C LEU A 253 -2.63 -61.51 -46.94
N ASP A 254 -3.18 -60.70 -47.86
CA ASP A 254 -4.58 -60.46 -48.32
C ASP A 254 -5.82 -60.97 -47.52
N TYR A 255 -6.92 -60.21 -47.38
CA TYR A 255 -7.82 -59.87 -48.51
C TYR A 255 -8.76 -58.65 -48.30
N ALA A 256 -8.87 -57.80 -49.35
CA ALA A 256 -9.98 -56.90 -49.77
C ALA A 256 -10.71 -55.95 -48.74
N THR A 257 -11.20 -54.74 -49.08
CA THR A 257 -11.75 -54.23 -50.36
C THR A 257 -11.65 -52.70 -50.49
N HIS A 258 -11.55 -52.19 -51.73
CA HIS A 258 -11.61 -50.81 -52.27
C HIS A 258 -12.15 -49.66 -51.36
N VAL A 259 -11.42 -48.55 -51.11
CA VAL A 259 -10.91 -47.45 -51.98
C VAL A 259 -11.92 -46.32 -52.25
N LEU A 260 -11.66 -45.12 -51.69
CA LEU A 260 -11.45 -43.88 -52.47
C LEU A 260 -10.80 -42.77 -51.63
N SER A 261 -9.86 -42.07 -52.24
CA SER A 261 -9.10 -40.93 -51.70
C SER A 261 -9.61 -39.60 -52.30
N HIS A 262 -9.27 -38.45 -51.69
CA HIS A 262 -8.40 -37.45 -52.36
C HIS A 262 -7.99 -36.30 -51.42
N THR A 263 -6.74 -35.89 -51.58
CA THR A 263 -6.10 -34.72 -50.96
C THR A 263 -6.45 -33.43 -51.72
N SER A 264 -6.35 -32.28 -51.05
CA SER A 264 -6.14 -30.99 -51.73
C SER A 264 -5.15 -30.11 -50.95
N GLN A 265 -4.39 -29.29 -51.68
CA GLN A 265 -3.21 -28.55 -51.21
C GLN A 265 -3.55 -27.09 -50.85
N MET A 266 -2.71 -26.46 -50.05
CA MET A 266 -2.67 -24.99 -49.91
C MET A 266 -2.13 -24.33 -51.20
N VAL A 267 -2.79 -23.27 -51.67
CA VAL A 267 -2.18 -22.18 -52.47
C VAL A 267 -2.83 -20.83 -52.06
N ASN A 268 -2.05 -19.75 -52.11
CA ASN A 268 -2.38 -18.42 -51.57
C ASN A 268 -3.08 -17.46 -52.57
N ASN A 269 -3.72 -16.43 -52.00
CA ASN A 269 -4.02 -15.09 -52.54
C ASN A 269 -4.97 -14.94 -53.76
N TYR A 270 -6.04 -14.16 -53.60
CA TYR A 270 -6.06 -12.71 -53.87
C TYR A 270 -7.38 -12.04 -53.40
N ASN A 271 -7.35 -10.73 -53.14
CA ASN A 271 -8.51 -9.92 -52.71
C ASN A 271 -9.64 -9.86 -53.74
N ASN A 272 -10.89 -9.78 -53.28
CA ASN A 272 -11.85 -8.77 -53.76
C ASN A 272 -13.06 -8.58 -52.83
N ASN A 273 -13.55 -7.33 -52.76
CA ASN A 273 -14.61 -6.88 -51.86
C ASN A 273 -15.92 -7.67 -51.98
N ARG A 274 -16.56 -7.98 -50.84
CA ARG A 274 -18.03 -7.92 -50.71
C ARG A 274 -18.47 -7.57 -49.30
N GLN A 275 -19.40 -6.63 -49.24
CA GLN A 275 -19.92 -5.98 -48.05
C GLN A 275 -21.11 -6.77 -47.51
N TYR A 276 -21.04 -7.22 -46.25
CA TYR A 276 -22.14 -7.94 -45.60
C TYR A 276 -23.04 -6.95 -44.86
N ASN A 277 -24.24 -6.71 -45.39
CA ASN A 277 -25.29 -5.98 -44.68
C ASN A 277 -25.98 -6.95 -43.70
N ILE A 278 -25.99 -6.60 -42.41
CA ILE A 278 -26.78 -7.28 -41.38
C ILE A 278 -27.89 -6.34 -40.95
N SER A 279 -29.15 -6.73 -41.18
CA SER A 279 -30.33 -5.99 -40.75
C SER A 279 -30.69 -6.34 -39.31
N TYR A 280 -30.99 -5.31 -38.51
CA TYR A 280 -31.57 -5.48 -37.17
C TYR A 280 -33.10 -5.39 -37.26
N LEU A 281 -33.79 -6.34 -36.64
CA LEU A 281 -35.22 -6.24 -36.35
C LEU A 281 -35.40 -5.66 -34.95
N SER A 282 -35.93 -4.43 -34.88
CA SER A 282 -36.42 -3.86 -33.63
C SER A 282 -37.86 -4.32 -33.40
N SER A 283 -38.15 -4.86 -32.22
CA SER A 283 -39.51 -5.13 -31.76
C SER A 283 -39.82 -4.15 -30.64
N GLY A 284 -40.76 -3.25 -30.90
CA GLY A 284 -41.29 -2.32 -29.91
C GLY A 284 -42.77 -2.57 -29.68
N GLN A 285 -43.19 -2.41 -28.43
CA GLN A 285 -44.55 -2.07 -28.01
C GLN A 285 -44.47 -1.27 -26.71
#